data_AF-A0A7S3J8S6-F1
#
_entry.id   AF-A0A7S3J8S6-F1
#
_cell.length_a   1.000
_cell.length_b   1.000
_cell.length_c   1.000
_cell.angle_alpha   90.00
_cell.angle_beta   90.00
_cell.angle_gamma   90.00
#
_symmetry.space_group_name_H-M   'P 1'
#
loop_
_entity.id
_entity.type
_entity.pdbx_description
1 polymer ?
#
loop_
_entity_poly.entity_id
_entity_poly.type
_entity_poly.pdbx_seq_one_letter_code
_entity_poly.pdbx_strand_id
1 'polypeptide(L)'
;YIKRELETIFIHRFSNATMPFMNIFKNSTHYWVIFGVLVGYFLFHPKYTEPSYIPMTAKYALIVAFAFFELMNFLCHNELKNLRKPGTTERGIPKGYGFGLVSCANYFWETMVWLSYSVFTGCATSYVFLLFSFYQMADWALKKHNRYKKEFKDYPKGRKAIVPFVL
;
A
#
# COMPACT_ATOMS: atom_id res chain seq x y z
N TYR A 1 7.34 -8.49 3.86
CA TYR A 1 8.13 -8.38 2.61
C TYR A 1 8.10 -9.63 1.73
N ILE A 2 8.26 -10.85 2.26
CA ILE A 2 8.21 -12.10 1.43
C ILE A 2 6.99 -12.13 0.50
N LYS A 3 5.78 -11.87 1.02
CA LYS A 3 4.55 -11.73 0.22
C LYS A 3 4.75 -10.78 -0.98
N ARG A 4 5.28 -9.57 -0.76
CA ARG A 4 5.47 -8.54 -1.79
C ARG A 4 6.44 -8.99 -2.89
N GLU A 5 7.51 -9.70 -2.52
CA GLU A 5 8.45 -10.26 -3.50
C GLU A 5 7.76 -11.34 -4.35
N LEU A 6 7.02 -12.25 -3.71
CA LEU A 6 6.25 -13.29 -4.41
C LEU A 6 5.19 -12.70 -5.32
N GLU A 7 4.45 -11.67 -4.88
CA GLU A 7 3.48 -10.96 -5.72
C GLU A 7 4.14 -10.32 -6.94
N THR A 8 5.33 -9.75 -6.75
CA THR A 8 6.07 -9.12 -7.85
C THR A 8 6.51 -10.13 -8.89
N ILE A 9 6.93 -11.33 -8.48
CA ILE A 9 7.39 -12.39 -9.37
C ILE A 9 6.20 -13.10 -10.06
N PHE A 10 5.13 -13.42 -9.31
CA PHE A 10 4.08 -14.35 -9.78
C PHE A 10 2.74 -13.69 -10.14
N ILE A 11 2.48 -12.47 -9.67
CA ILE A 11 1.17 -11.80 -9.80
C ILE A 11 1.27 -10.56 -10.69
N HIS A 12 2.25 -9.69 -10.47
CA HIS A 12 2.34 -8.44 -11.20
C HIS A 12 2.63 -8.66 -12.70
N ARG A 13 1.80 -8.05 -13.54
CA ARG A 13 2.02 -7.90 -14.98
C ARG A 13 2.32 -6.44 -15.26
N PHE A 14 3.58 -6.09 -15.49
CA PHE A 14 3.99 -4.71 -15.76
C PHE A 14 3.71 -4.33 -17.23
N SER A 15 3.37 -3.06 -17.47
CA SER A 15 3.10 -2.57 -18.84
C SER A 15 4.36 -2.03 -19.50
N ASN A 16 5.31 -1.54 -18.72
CA ASN A 16 6.61 -1.09 -19.19
C ASN A 16 7.66 -2.05 -18.64
N ALA A 17 8.65 -2.39 -19.46
CA ALA A 17 9.78 -3.22 -19.04
C ALA A 17 10.64 -2.56 -17.96
N THR A 18 10.62 -1.22 -17.88
CA THR A 18 11.46 -0.44 -16.96
C THR A 18 10.68 0.63 -16.21
N MET A 19 11.17 0.96 -15.02
CA MET A 19 10.74 2.11 -14.22
C MET A 19 11.70 3.29 -14.43
N PRO A 20 11.25 4.55 -14.24
CA PRO A 20 12.13 5.70 -14.28
C PRO A 20 13.29 5.57 -13.29
N PHE A 21 14.52 5.86 -13.73
CA PHE A 21 15.75 5.66 -12.96
C PHE A 21 15.71 6.31 -11.56
N MET A 22 15.19 7.54 -11.45
CA MET A 22 15.06 8.25 -10.16
C MET A 22 14.13 7.56 -9.16
N ASN A 23 13.14 6.79 -9.64
CA ASN A 23 12.24 6.06 -8.75
C ASN A 23 12.96 4.87 -8.09
N ILE A 24 14.05 4.36 -8.69
CA ILE A 24 14.86 3.29 -8.10
C ILE A 24 15.47 3.80 -6.80
N PHE A 25 16.18 4.93 -6.85
CA PHE A 25 16.76 5.54 -5.65
C PHE A 25 15.71 5.88 -4.60
N LYS A 26 14.59 6.49 -5.00
CA LYS A 26 13.50 6.81 -4.06
C LYS A 26 12.98 5.56 -3.34
N ASN A 27 12.69 4.50 -4.08
CA ASN A 27 12.17 3.26 -3.50
C ASN A 27 13.24 2.57 -2.63
N SER A 28 14.47 2.48 -3.11
CA SER A 28 15.57 1.87 -2.36
C SER A 28 15.88 2.62 -1.07
N THR A 29 15.99 3.95 -1.10
CA THR A 29 16.18 4.77 0.10
C THR A 29 15.01 4.60 1.08
N HIS A 30 13.78 4.59 0.59
CA HIS A 30 12.60 4.41 1.44
C HIS A 30 12.62 3.07 2.19
N TYR A 31 12.93 1.96 1.51
CA TYR A 31 12.95 0.65 2.14
C TYR A 31 14.22 0.37 2.95
N TRP A 32 15.39 0.76 2.46
CA TRP A 32 16.65 0.41 3.08
C TRP A 32 17.00 1.36 4.22
N VAL A 33 16.85 2.67 3.98
CA VAL A 33 17.26 3.69 4.96
C VAL A 33 16.13 4.00 5.92
N ILE A 34 14.93 4.34 5.42
CA ILE A 34 13.83 4.77 6.29
C ILE A 34 13.23 3.56 7.02
N PHE A 35 12.99 2.44 6.34
CA PHE A 35 12.47 1.25 7.03
C PHE A 35 13.59 0.43 7.68
N GLY A 36 14.55 -0.05 6.90
CA GLY A 36 15.59 -0.98 7.38
C GLY A 36 16.46 -0.38 8.49
N VAL A 37 17.08 0.77 8.25
CA VAL A 37 17.95 1.42 9.24
C VAL A 37 17.14 2.15 10.29
N LEU A 38 16.26 3.09 9.91
CA LEU A 38 15.63 3.97 10.89
C LEU A 38 14.56 3.25 11.73
N VAL A 39 13.62 2.51 11.13
CA VAL A 39 12.66 1.73 11.93
C VAL A 39 13.35 0.55 12.63
N GLY A 40 14.20 -0.19 11.90
CA GLY A 40 14.89 -1.35 12.44
C GLY A 40 15.79 -1.02 13.63
N TYR A 41 16.54 0.09 13.58
CA TYR A 41 17.41 0.50 14.69
C TYR A 41 16.63 0.67 15.99
N PHE A 42 15.54 1.46 15.98
CA PHE A 42 14.78 1.73 17.20
C PHE A 42 13.94 0.54 17.67
N LEU A 43 13.39 -0.25 16.73
CA LEU A 43 12.55 -1.40 17.08
C LEU A 43 13.36 -2.56 17.67
N PHE A 44 14.56 -2.80 17.15
CA PHE A 44 15.43 -3.89 17.63
C PHE A 44 16.47 -3.42 18.65
N HIS A 45 16.44 -2.14 19.05
CA HIS A 45 17.33 -1.63 20.08
C HIS A 45 17.06 -2.35 21.41
N PRO A 46 18.07 -2.73 22.22
CA PRO A 46 17.87 -3.39 23.51
C PRO A 46 17.03 -2.60 24.52
N LYS A 47 16.90 -1.29 24.32
CA LYS A 47 16.08 -0.37 25.14
C LYS A 47 14.67 -0.15 24.61
N TYR A 48 14.27 -0.84 23.54
CA TYR A 48 12.90 -0.78 23.06
C TYR A 48 11.96 -1.27 24.17
N THR A 49 10.94 -0.46 24.45
CA THR A 49 9.87 -0.81 25.37
C THR A 49 8.58 -0.87 24.59
N GLU A 50 7.85 -1.97 24.73
CA GLU A 50 6.57 -2.09 24.05
C GLU A 50 5.55 -1.10 24.61
N PRO A 51 4.58 -0.65 23.80
CA PRO A 51 3.55 0.28 24.25
C PRO A 51 2.67 -0.32 25.35
N SER A 52 2.91 0.07 26.61
CA SER A 52 2.20 -0.45 27.80
C SER A 52 0.73 -0.01 27.86
N TYR A 53 0.40 1.11 27.20
CA TYR A 53 -0.96 1.63 27.11
C TYR A 53 -1.86 0.83 26.14
N ILE A 54 -1.31 -0.10 25.36
CA ILE A 54 -2.08 -0.95 24.44
C ILE A 54 -2.36 -2.28 25.14
N PRO A 55 -3.63 -2.57 25.51
CA PRO A 55 -3.96 -3.83 26.16
C PRO A 55 -3.73 -5.01 25.22
N MET A 56 -3.46 -6.19 25.78
CA MET A 56 -3.15 -7.40 25.01
C MET A 56 -4.25 -7.75 23.99
N THR A 57 -5.52 -7.54 24.34
CA THR A 57 -6.66 -7.75 23.43
C THR A 57 -6.59 -6.84 22.21
N ALA A 58 -6.21 -5.58 22.38
CA ALA A 58 -6.01 -4.65 21.26
C ALA A 58 -4.78 -5.04 20.42
N LYS A 59 -3.71 -5.56 21.02
CA LYS A 59 -2.55 -6.10 20.28
C LYS A 59 -2.98 -7.25 19.36
N TYR A 60 -3.78 -8.20 19.85
CA TYR A 60 -4.32 -9.27 19.00
C TYR A 60 -5.24 -8.75 17.91
N ALA A 61 -6.12 -7.79 18.21
CA ALA A 61 -6.97 -7.16 17.21
C ALA A 61 -6.15 -6.48 16.10
N LEU A 62 -5.04 -5.81 16.45
CA LEU A 62 -4.13 -5.20 15.48
C LEU A 62 -3.43 -6.23 14.59
N ILE A 63 -3.05 -7.39 15.12
CA ILE A 63 -2.48 -8.50 14.34
C ILE A 63 -3.51 -9.06 13.35
N VAL A 64 -4.74 -9.28 13.80
CA VAL A 64 -5.84 -9.74 12.93
C VAL A 64 -6.14 -8.70 11.84
N ALA A 65 -6.21 -7.42 12.21
CA ALA A 65 -6.40 -6.32 11.27
C ALA A 65 -5.27 -6.25 10.24
N PHE A 66 -4.02 -6.37 10.68
CA PHE A 66 -2.85 -6.41 9.80
C PHE A 66 -2.97 -7.54 8.77
N ALA A 67 -3.30 -8.76 9.22
CA ALA A 67 -3.47 -9.91 8.33
C ALA A 67 -4.63 -9.71 7.34
N PHE A 68 -5.74 -9.15 7.81
CA PHE A 68 -6.88 -8.81 6.96
C PHE A 68 -6.52 -7.76 5.90
N PHE A 69 -5.81 -6.69 6.26
CA PHE A 69 -5.38 -5.65 5.32
C PHE A 69 -4.37 -6.19 4.30
N GLU A 70 -3.45 -7.06 4.72
CA GLU A 70 -2.54 -7.76 3.81
C GLU A 70 -3.31 -8.64 2.81
N LEU A 71 -4.33 -9.37 3.26
CA LEU A 71 -5.21 -10.16 2.40
C LEU A 71 -5.98 -9.27 1.40
N MET A 72 -6.56 -8.16 1.86
CA MET A 72 -7.28 -7.23 0.97
C MET A 72 -6.34 -6.60 -0.08
N ASN A 73 -5.12 -6.25 0.31
CA ASN A 73 -4.09 -5.77 -0.61
C ASN A 73 -3.74 -6.84 -1.67
N PHE A 74 -3.57 -8.10 -1.26
CA PHE A 74 -3.33 -9.22 -2.18
C PHE A 74 -4.48 -9.41 -3.18
N LEU A 75 -5.72 -9.41 -2.69
CA LEU A 75 -6.90 -9.54 -3.54
C LEU A 75 -7.00 -8.39 -4.55
N CYS A 76 -6.60 -7.18 -4.16
CA CYS A 76 -6.49 -6.04 -5.08
C CYS A 76 -5.42 -6.28 -6.16
N HIS A 77 -4.25 -6.80 -5.81
CA HIS A 77 -3.20 -7.12 -6.79
C HIS A 77 -3.65 -8.21 -7.77
N ASN A 78 -4.35 -9.23 -7.28
CA ASN A 78 -4.91 -10.29 -8.13
C ASN A 78 -5.98 -9.74 -9.09
N GLU A 79 -6.87 -8.86 -8.62
CA GLU A 79 -7.85 -8.20 -9.47
C GLU A 79 -7.17 -7.34 -10.55
N LEU A 80 -6.17 -6.53 -10.16
CA LEU A 80 -5.41 -5.69 -11.09
C LEU A 80 -4.66 -6.51 -12.15
N LYS A 81 -4.17 -7.71 -11.79
CA LYS A 81 -3.60 -8.67 -12.74
C LYS A 81 -4.64 -9.15 -13.75
N ASN A 82 -5.84 -9.51 -13.29
CA ASN A 82 -6.91 -10.07 -14.12
C ASN A 82 -7.48 -9.06 -15.13
N LEU A 83 -7.37 -7.76 -14.84
CA LEU A 83 -7.72 -6.71 -15.81
C LEU A 83 -6.84 -6.69 -17.06
N ARG A 84 -5.67 -7.35 -17.04
CA ARG A 84 -4.76 -7.45 -18.18
C ARG A 84 -4.80 -8.89 -18.71
N LYS A 85 -5.58 -9.13 -19.76
CA LYS A 85 -5.50 -10.40 -20.50
C LYS A 85 -4.08 -10.55 -21.08
N PRO A 86 -3.48 -11.75 -21.09
CA PRO A 86 -2.18 -11.97 -21.71
C PRO A 86 -2.20 -11.49 -23.16
N GLY A 87 -1.24 -10.66 -23.57
CA GLY A 87 -1.11 -10.17 -24.94
C GLY A 87 -1.94 -8.94 -25.31
N THR A 88 -2.74 -8.35 -24.41
CA THR A 88 -3.48 -7.11 -24.68
C THR A 88 -3.00 -5.94 -23.82
N THR A 89 -3.09 -4.73 -24.37
CA THR A 89 -2.84 -3.47 -23.65
C THR A 89 -4.11 -2.85 -23.06
N GLU A 90 -5.25 -3.52 -23.22
CA GLU A 90 -6.54 -3.04 -22.72
C GLU A 90 -6.48 -2.87 -21.20
N ARG A 91 -6.94 -1.69 -20.76
CA ARG A 91 -7.05 -1.34 -19.35
C ARG A 91 -8.52 -1.42 -18.98
N GLY A 92 -8.83 -2.11 -17.88
CA GLY A 92 -10.16 -2.12 -17.30
C GLY A 92 -10.26 -1.24 -16.05
N ILE A 93 -11.49 -1.04 -15.59
CA ILE A 93 -11.80 -0.40 -14.31
C ILE A 93 -11.87 -1.49 -13.24
N PRO A 94 -10.98 -1.50 -12.22
CA PRO A 94 -11.03 -2.49 -11.15
C PRO A 94 -12.32 -2.37 -10.33
N LYS A 95 -12.83 -3.51 -9.86
CA LYS A 95 -14.03 -3.64 -9.02
C LYS A 95 -13.74 -4.57 -7.83
N GLY A 96 -14.55 -4.50 -6.78
CA GLY A 96 -14.37 -5.31 -5.57
C GLY A 96 -13.27 -4.80 -4.63
N TYR A 97 -13.15 -5.40 -3.45
CA TYR A 97 -12.04 -5.21 -2.48
C TYR A 97 -11.67 -3.74 -2.18
N GLY A 98 -12.66 -2.85 -2.12
CA GLY A 98 -12.45 -1.41 -1.86
C GLY A 98 -12.36 -0.53 -3.12
N PHE A 99 -12.21 -1.12 -4.31
CA PHE A 99 -12.21 -0.35 -5.57
C PHE A 99 -13.54 0.36 -5.85
N GLY A 100 -14.63 -0.05 -5.20
CA GLY A 100 -15.91 0.68 -5.25
C GLY A 100 -15.83 2.09 -4.63
N LEU A 101 -14.97 2.26 -3.63
CA LEU A 101 -14.83 3.53 -2.88
C LEU A 101 -13.66 4.36 -3.39
N VAL A 102 -12.54 3.71 -3.71
CA VAL A 102 -11.30 4.39 -4.11
C VAL A 102 -10.68 3.79 -5.37
N SER A 103 -9.91 4.59 -6.07
CA SER A 103 -9.28 4.21 -7.34
C SER A 103 -8.11 3.27 -7.15
N CYS A 104 -7.37 3.49 -6.06
CA CYS A 104 -6.17 2.77 -5.71
C CYS A 104 -6.39 2.04 -4.38
N ALA A 105 -7.33 1.09 -4.36
CA ALA A 105 -7.64 0.31 -3.17
C ALA A 105 -6.43 -0.46 -2.64
N ASN A 106 -5.53 -0.90 -3.53
CA ASN A 106 -4.26 -1.51 -3.14
C ASN A 106 -3.40 -0.57 -2.25
N TYR A 107 -3.29 0.72 -2.60
CA TYR A 107 -2.56 1.71 -1.80
C TYR A 107 -3.27 2.06 -0.49
N PHE A 108 -4.61 2.08 -0.51
CA PHE A 108 -5.41 2.24 0.70
C PHE A 108 -5.12 1.13 1.71
N TRP A 109 -5.25 -0.14 1.29
CA TRP A 109 -4.99 -1.28 2.16
C TRP A 109 -3.54 -1.33 2.62
N GLU A 110 -2.59 -1.00 1.75
CA GLU A 110 -1.17 -0.91 2.13
C GLU A 110 -0.92 0.17 3.20
N THR A 111 -1.61 1.31 3.10
CA THR A 111 -1.56 2.34 4.15
C THR A 111 -2.13 1.80 5.48
N MET A 112 -3.23 1.04 5.43
CA MET A 112 -3.83 0.44 6.63
C MET A 112 -2.92 -0.63 7.27
N VAL A 113 -2.23 -1.44 6.46
CA VAL A 113 -1.19 -2.39 6.93
C VAL A 113 -0.13 -1.65 7.74
N TRP A 114 0.42 -0.57 7.17
CA TRP A 114 1.48 0.20 7.84
C TRP A 114 0.99 1.00 9.04
N LEU A 115 -0.27 1.44 9.03
CA LEU A 115 -0.91 2.06 10.19
C LEU A 115 -1.05 1.06 11.33
N SER A 116 -1.59 -0.14 11.08
CA SER A 116 -1.68 -1.21 12.08
C SER A 116 -0.32 -1.58 12.65
N TYR A 117 0.70 -1.70 11.79
CA TYR A 117 2.08 -1.95 12.21
C TYR A 117 2.63 -0.81 13.10
N SER A 118 2.38 0.44 12.72
CA SER A 118 2.89 1.59 13.48
C SER A 118 2.22 1.70 14.84
N VAL A 119 0.92 1.47 14.92
CA VAL A 119 0.18 1.41 16.20
C VAL A 119 0.65 0.25 17.06
N PHE A 120 0.84 -0.94 16.48
CA PHE A 120 1.30 -2.11 17.22
C PHE A 120 2.71 -1.92 17.81
N THR A 121 3.63 -1.35 17.04
CA THR A 121 5.01 -1.09 17.48
C THR A 121 5.13 0.15 18.37
N GLY A 122 4.20 1.11 18.23
CA GLY A 122 4.26 2.42 18.92
C GLY A 122 5.58 3.18 18.69
N CYS A 123 6.33 2.84 17.65
CA CYS A 123 7.63 3.42 17.39
C CYS A 123 7.47 4.71 16.57
N ALA A 124 7.97 5.84 17.06
CA ALA A 124 7.85 7.11 16.34
C ALA A 124 8.38 7.05 14.90
N THR A 125 9.44 6.27 14.66
CA THR A 125 10.04 6.13 13.32
C THR A 125 9.17 5.31 12.36
N SER A 126 8.33 4.39 12.85
CA SER A 126 7.38 3.67 11.98
C SER A 126 6.25 4.58 11.50
N TYR A 127 5.81 5.53 12.33
CA TYR A 127 4.89 6.60 11.89
C TYR A 127 5.52 7.54 10.87
N VAL A 128 6.80 7.91 11.04
CA VAL A 128 7.52 8.70 10.03
C VAL A 128 7.56 7.95 8.71
N PHE A 129 7.91 6.66 8.72
CA PHE A 129 7.87 5.81 7.54
C PHE A 129 6.47 5.82 6.89
N LEU A 130 5.42 5.57 7.67
CA LEU A 130 4.02 5.59 7.21
C LEU A 130 3.65 6.91 6.52
N LEU A 131 4.01 8.05 7.09
CA LEU A 131 3.70 9.37 6.52
C LEU A 131 4.38 9.57 5.16
N PHE A 132 5.66 9.20 5.04
CA PHE A 132 6.37 9.27 3.76
C PHE A 132 5.78 8.30 2.73
N SER A 133 5.49 7.05 3.13
CA SER A 133 4.84 6.06 2.25
C SER A 133 3.49 6.57 1.75
N PHE A 134 2.66 7.07 2.67
CA PHE A 134 1.32 7.58 2.37
C PHE A 134 1.38 8.78 1.43
N TYR A 135 2.25 9.76 1.69
CA TYR A 135 2.42 10.91 0.82
C TYR A 135 2.75 10.50 -0.63
N GLN A 136 3.72 9.60 -0.80
CA GLN A 136 4.13 9.14 -2.12
C GLN A 136 3.01 8.35 -2.83
N MET A 137 2.31 7.47 -2.10
CA MET A 137 1.19 6.71 -2.64
C MET A 137 0.00 7.60 -2.98
N ALA A 138 -0.27 8.63 -2.20
CA ALA A 138 -1.35 9.59 -2.44
C ALA A 138 -1.10 10.40 -3.73
N ASP A 139 0.12 10.88 -3.96
CA ASP A 139 0.51 11.55 -5.21
C ASP A 139 0.30 10.62 -6.42
N TRP A 140 0.75 9.37 -6.33
CA TRP A 140 0.53 8.37 -7.38
C TRP A 140 -0.96 8.04 -7.59
N ALA A 141 -1.72 7.95 -6.50
CA ALA A 141 -3.15 7.66 -6.55
C ALA A 141 -3.92 8.78 -7.25
N LEU A 142 -3.62 10.04 -6.94
CA LEU A 142 -4.24 11.21 -7.58
C LEU A 142 -3.97 11.23 -9.08
N LYS A 143 -2.71 11.01 -9.48
CA LYS A 143 -2.33 10.91 -10.89
C LYS A 143 -3.08 9.78 -11.60
N LYS A 144 -3.19 8.60 -10.97
CA LYS A 144 -3.90 7.43 -11.52
C LYS A 144 -5.41 7.68 -11.60
N HIS A 145 -6.01 8.27 -10.58
CA HIS A 145 -7.42 8.63 -10.53
C HIS A 145 -7.80 9.63 -11.63
N ASN A 146 -7.02 10.69 -11.79
CA ASN A 146 -7.23 11.69 -12.84
C ASN A 146 -7.08 11.10 -14.23
N ARG A 147 -6.15 10.15 -14.44
CA ARG A 147 -6.04 9.41 -15.69
C ARG A 147 -7.30 8.58 -15.95
N TYR A 148 -7.81 7.85 -14.96
CA TYR A 148 -9.02 7.05 -15.13
C TYR A 148 -10.26 7.88 -15.48
N LYS A 149 -10.42 9.06 -14.88
CA LYS A 149 -11.51 9.99 -15.25
C LYS A 149 -11.44 10.47 -16.70
N LYS A 150 -10.24 10.61 -17.26
CA LYS A 150 -10.03 11.04 -18.65
C LYS A 150 -10.19 9.87 -19.64
N GLU A 151 -9.71 8.69 -19.25
CA GLU A 151 -9.63 7.50 -20.10
C GLU A 151 -10.99 6.78 -20.22
N PHE A 152 -11.77 6.71 -19.13
CA PHE A 152 -13.01 5.95 -19.08
C PHE A 152 -14.23 6.88 -18.97
N LYS A 153 -15.09 6.86 -19.99
CA LYS A 153 -16.37 7.60 -19.99
C LYS A 153 -17.31 7.13 -18.87
N ASP A 154 -17.33 5.83 -18.60
CA ASP A 154 -18.19 5.20 -17.58
C ASP A 154 -17.52 5.10 -16.20
N TYR A 155 -16.53 5.97 -15.92
CA TYR A 155 -15.83 5.94 -14.65
C TYR A 155 -16.74 6.36 -13.48
N PRO A 156 -16.82 5.58 -12.38
CA PRO A 156 -17.71 5.91 -11.27
C PRO A 156 -17.35 7.24 -10.60
N LYS A 157 -18.29 8.21 -10.65
CA LYS A 157 -18.08 9.59 -10.16
C LYS A 157 -17.87 9.68 -8.65
N GLY A 158 -18.40 8.73 -7.88
CA GLY A 158 -18.28 8.70 -6.41
C GLY A 158 -16.93 8.21 -5.89
N ARG A 159 -16.05 7.64 -6.74
CA ARG A 159 -14.74 7.14 -6.30
C ARG A 159 -13.80 8.27 -5.93
N LYS A 160 -13.02 8.05 -4.88
CA LYS A 160 -11.88 8.88 -4.49
C LYS A 160 -10.56 8.27 -4.94
N ALA A 161 -9.43 8.93 -4.74
CA ALA A 161 -8.13 8.46 -5.20
C ALA A 161 -7.58 7.32 -4.31
N ILE A 162 -7.50 7.54 -3.01
CA ILE A 162 -6.86 6.65 -2.02
C ILE A 162 -7.57 6.62 -0.65
N VAL A 163 -8.13 7.73 -0.15
CA VAL A 163 -8.87 7.76 1.13
C VAL A 163 -10.36 7.81 0.84
N PRO A 164 -11.14 6.80 1.26
CA PRO A 164 -12.60 6.80 1.08
C PRO A 164 -13.22 8.11 1.56
N PHE A 165 -14.14 8.67 0.76
CA PHE A 165 -14.88 9.90 1.03
C PHE A 165 -14.06 11.21 1.12
N VAL A 166 -12.74 11.14 1.28
CA VAL A 166 -11.87 12.31 1.47
C VAL A 166 -11.04 12.61 0.22
N LEU A 167 -10.12 11.72 -0.15
CA LEU A 167 -9.05 11.98 -1.12
C LEU A 167 -9.00 10.95 -2.23
#